data_AF-A0AA38AI24-F1
#
_entry.id   AF-A0AA38AI24-F1
#
_cell.length_a   1.000
_cell.length_b   1.000
_cell.length_c   1.000
_cell.angle_alpha   90.00
_cell.angle_beta   90.00
_cell.angle_gamma   90.00
#
_symmetry.space_group_name_H-M   'P 1'
#
loop_
_entity.id
_entity.type
_entity.pdbx_description
1 polymer ?
#
loop_
_entity_poly.entity_id
_entity_poly.type
_entity_poly.pdbx_seq_one_letter_code
_entity_poly.pdbx_strand_id
1 'polypeptide(L)'
;MWSADPAGTLRLRWWDGSKWTDHYAPMPPPEPSVSAVPVVSAPQGSSPITVYGSLTVKTARGPVSSPLADIVAAARLEEPRYPLDEQIEVVGETYRAKDIRRVFKEAGMPITERGVTLNMVRCILVPEPWNEHDPNAVAVMVGQYHVGYLAAELAVTYTGGLQRIARLGSLATGEARIWAKSDDGMIRARVTILIPEASQFD
;
A
#
# COMPACT_ATOMS: atom_id res chain seq x y z
N MET A 1 -8.30 5.88 16.82
CA MET A 1 -7.33 6.75 16.12
C MET A 1 -7.98 7.27 14.85
N TRP A 2 -7.85 8.57 14.56
CA TRP A 2 -8.34 9.15 13.30
C TRP A 2 -7.33 8.88 12.18
N SER A 3 -7.78 8.30 11.08
CA SER A 3 -6.93 7.94 9.95
C SER A 3 -7.66 8.26 8.64
N ALA A 4 -6.91 8.44 7.54
CA ALA A 4 -7.51 8.70 6.23
C ALA A 4 -8.49 7.59 5.85
N ASP A 5 -9.68 7.97 5.38
CA ASP A 5 -10.72 7.00 5.02
C ASP A 5 -10.26 6.11 3.84
N PRO A 6 -10.11 4.78 4.04
CA PRO A 6 -9.61 3.88 3.00
C PRO A 6 -10.57 3.74 1.80
N ALA A 7 -11.82 4.17 1.93
CA ALA A 7 -12.78 4.24 0.81
C ALA A 7 -12.52 5.43 -0.15
N GLY A 8 -11.45 6.21 0.08
CA GLY A 8 -11.04 7.29 -0.83
C GLY A 8 -11.86 8.57 -0.69
N THR A 9 -12.61 8.75 0.41
CA THR A 9 -13.24 10.05 0.70
C THR A 9 -12.22 11.00 1.32
N LEU A 10 -12.30 12.31 1.01
CA LEU A 10 -11.44 13.36 1.60
C LEU A 10 -11.83 13.64 3.07
N ARG A 11 -11.96 12.59 3.88
CA ARG A 11 -12.41 12.62 5.27
C ARG A 11 -11.52 11.70 6.10
N LEU A 12 -11.45 11.99 7.39
CA LEU A 12 -10.85 11.08 8.36
C LEU A 12 -11.95 10.14 8.85
N ARG A 13 -11.63 8.85 9.00
CA ARG A 13 -12.48 7.85 9.62
C ARG A 13 -11.85 7.38 10.93
N TRP A 14 -12.67 7.13 11.94
CA TRP A 14 -12.16 6.69 13.24
C TRP A 14 -12.00 5.17 13.27
N TRP A 15 -10.77 4.74 13.53
CA TRP A 15 -10.42 3.36 13.88
C TRP A 15 -10.56 3.16 15.38
N ASP A 16 -11.43 2.24 15.82
CA ASP A 16 -11.67 1.98 17.25
C ASP A 16 -10.69 0.98 17.88
N GLY A 17 -9.76 0.44 17.09
CA GLY A 17 -8.86 -0.63 17.52
C GLY A 17 -9.29 -2.03 17.11
N SER A 18 -10.46 -2.19 16.48
CA SER A 18 -10.95 -3.49 15.98
C SER A 18 -11.69 -3.39 14.65
N LYS A 19 -12.33 -2.25 14.36
CA LYS A 19 -12.96 -1.94 13.08
C LYS A 19 -12.95 -0.44 12.79
N TRP A 20 -13.13 -0.11 11.53
CA TRP A 20 -13.45 1.26 11.14
C TRP A 20 -14.89 1.55 11.56
N THR A 21 -15.10 2.65 12.27
CA THR A 21 -16.43 3.10 12.72
C THR A 21 -17.07 4.04 11.69
N ASP A 22 -18.37 4.27 11.77
CA ASP A 22 -19.06 5.30 10.97
C ASP A 22 -18.85 6.73 11.49
N HIS A 23 -17.82 6.95 12.32
CA HIS A 23 -17.43 8.28 12.74
C HIS A 23 -16.49 8.88 11.69
N TYR A 24 -16.95 9.95 11.06
CA TYR A 24 -16.22 10.72 10.06
C TYR A 24 -15.91 12.11 10.61
N ALA A 25 -14.69 12.59 10.36
CA ALA A 25 -14.31 13.98 10.60
C ALA A 25 -13.90 14.64 9.28
N PRO A 26 -14.28 15.91 9.04
CA PRO A 26 -13.74 16.66 7.91
C PRO A 26 -12.23 16.76 8.08
N MET A 27 -11.49 16.47 7.01
CA MET A 27 -10.05 16.74 6.99
C MET A 27 -9.87 18.24 7.20
N PRO A 28 -9.10 18.69 8.21
CA PRO A 28 -8.84 20.11 8.38
C PRO A 28 -8.19 20.63 7.07
N PRO A 29 -8.63 21.77 6.53
CA PRO A 29 -7.94 22.36 5.40
C PRO A 29 -6.47 22.52 5.78
N PRO A 30 -5.51 22.27 4.86
CA PRO A 30 -4.10 22.46 5.16
C PRO A 30 -3.93 23.87 5.73
N GLU A 31 -3.51 23.97 6.98
CA GLU A 31 -3.30 25.26 7.61
C GLU A 31 -2.30 26.03 6.74
N PRO A 32 -2.63 27.24 6.27
CA PRO A 32 -1.62 28.07 5.66
C PRO A 32 -0.55 28.30 6.73
N SER A 33 0.68 27.85 6.45
CA SER A 33 1.85 28.16 7.28
C SER A 33 1.97 29.68 7.39
N VAL A 34 1.40 30.25 8.45
CA VAL A 34 1.55 31.65 8.82
C VAL A 34 2.91 31.82 9.48
N SER A 35 3.95 31.92 8.65
CA SER A 35 5.21 32.50 9.07
C SER A 35 4.95 33.98 9.36
N ALA A 36 4.87 34.32 10.64
CA ALA A 36 4.71 35.68 11.12
C ALA A 36 5.87 36.57 10.63
N VAL A 37 5.53 37.63 9.87
CA VAL A 37 6.32 38.86 9.76
C VAL A 37 5.38 40.03 10.05
N PRO A 38 5.76 41.00 10.91
CA PRO A 38 4.88 42.10 11.28
C PRO A 38 4.78 43.14 10.17
N VAL A 39 3.61 43.79 10.16
CA VAL A 39 3.09 44.76 9.19
C VAL A 39 3.72 46.16 9.34
N VAL A 40 3.94 46.86 8.22
CA VAL A 40 3.98 48.34 8.17
C VAL A 40 3.25 48.86 6.90
N SER A 41 2.16 49.57 7.19
CA SER A 41 1.31 50.57 6.50
C SER A 41 1.54 51.07 5.05
N ALA A 42 0.51 50.87 4.19
CA ALA A 42 -0.39 51.84 3.46
C ALA A 42 0.16 53.06 2.63
N PRO A 43 -0.62 53.68 1.67
CA PRO A 43 -1.84 53.25 0.92
C PRO A 43 -1.97 53.70 -0.58
N GLN A 44 -3.07 53.25 -1.22
CA GLN A 44 -3.86 53.80 -2.36
C GLN A 44 -3.48 53.53 -3.84
N GLY A 45 -4.49 53.04 -4.60
CA GLY A 45 -4.54 53.17 -6.07
C GLY A 45 -5.42 52.17 -6.82
N SER A 46 -6.73 52.46 -6.89
CA SER A 46 -7.64 52.24 -8.05
C SER A 46 -7.81 50.85 -8.72
N SER A 47 -9.03 50.31 -8.61
CA SER A 47 -9.71 49.46 -9.62
C SER A 47 -10.10 50.30 -10.87
N PRO A 48 -10.57 49.77 -12.04
CA PRO A 48 -11.23 48.47 -12.23
C PRO A 48 -11.08 47.72 -13.60
N ILE A 49 -11.57 46.46 -13.61
CA ILE A 49 -12.20 45.68 -14.72
C ILE A 49 -11.33 45.29 -15.94
N THR A 50 -11.15 43.98 -16.21
CA THR A 50 -11.81 43.18 -17.29
C THR A 50 -11.08 41.83 -17.56
N VAL A 51 -11.91 40.82 -17.88
CA VAL A 51 -11.67 39.62 -18.72
C VAL A 51 -11.36 38.30 -17.99
N TYR A 52 -12.34 37.40 -18.13
CA TYR A 52 -12.29 35.96 -17.90
C TYR A 52 -11.10 35.30 -18.60
N GLY A 53 -10.22 34.70 -17.81
CA GLY A 53 -9.19 33.79 -18.29
C GLY A 53 -9.06 32.65 -17.29
N SER A 54 -9.77 31.56 -17.55
CA SER A 54 -9.69 30.30 -16.82
C SER A 54 -8.24 29.79 -16.77
N LEU A 55 -7.53 30.06 -15.67
CA LEU A 55 -6.28 29.40 -15.36
C LEU A 55 -6.60 28.19 -14.49
N THR A 56 -6.60 27.05 -15.16
CA THR A 56 -6.54 25.73 -14.59
C THR A 56 -5.41 25.66 -13.57
N VAL A 57 -5.76 25.58 -12.29
CA VAL A 57 -4.81 25.16 -11.26
C VAL A 57 -4.49 23.70 -11.56
N LYS A 58 -3.36 23.47 -12.22
CA LYS A 58 -2.67 22.17 -12.20
C LYS A 58 -2.28 21.89 -10.75
N THR A 59 -3.20 21.32 -9.99
CA THR A 59 -2.86 20.62 -8.75
C THR A 59 -2.00 19.44 -9.15
N ALA A 60 -0.69 19.58 -8.94
CA ALA A 60 0.23 18.47 -8.90
C ALA A 60 -0.24 17.51 -7.80
N ARG A 61 -1.01 16.48 -8.17
CA ARG A 61 -1.27 15.34 -7.31
C ARG A 61 0.09 14.69 -7.03
N GLY A 62 0.55 14.81 -5.78
CA GLY A 62 1.53 13.86 -5.25
C GLY A 62 1.02 12.44 -5.45
N PRO A 63 1.91 11.43 -5.54
CA PRO A 63 1.48 10.06 -5.72
C PRO A 63 0.57 9.66 -4.55
N VAL A 64 -0.69 9.37 -4.85
CA VAL A 64 -1.63 8.76 -3.91
C VAL A 64 -1.02 7.44 -3.46
N SER A 65 -0.60 7.37 -2.20
CA SER A 65 -0.14 6.13 -1.57
C SER A 65 -1.29 5.12 -1.62
N SER A 66 -0.98 3.84 -1.88
CA SER A 66 -2.01 2.81 -1.84
C SER A 66 -2.40 2.54 -0.38
N PRO A 67 -3.68 2.25 -0.06
CA PRO A 67 -4.08 1.95 1.32
C PRO A 67 -3.25 0.83 1.96
N LEU A 68 -2.81 -0.16 1.17
CA LEU A 68 -1.91 -1.23 1.61
C LEU A 68 -0.50 -0.72 1.94
N ALA A 69 0.04 0.20 1.15
CA ALA A 69 1.34 0.80 1.45
C ALA A 69 1.30 1.59 2.76
N ASP A 70 0.20 2.30 3.03
CA ASP A 70 0.02 3.04 4.29
C ASP A 70 -0.07 2.11 5.51
N ILE A 71 -0.78 0.97 5.38
CA ILE A 71 -0.84 -0.06 6.42
C ILE A 71 0.55 -0.63 6.70
N VAL A 72 1.30 -0.97 5.65
CA VAL A 72 2.68 -1.47 5.76
C VAL A 72 3.59 -0.44 6.42
N ALA A 73 3.45 0.84 6.08
CA ALA A 73 4.26 1.91 6.64
C ALA A 73 3.95 2.18 8.13
N ALA A 74 2.71 1.97 8.55
CA ALA A 74 2.27 2.20 9.92
C ALA A 74 2.54 1.01 10.87
N ALA A 75 2.65 -0.21 10.34
CA ALA A 75 2.79 -1.41 11.14
C ALA A 75 4.25 -1.78 11.44
N ARG A 76 4.47 -2.44 12.59
CA ARG A 76 5.75 -3.10 12.87
C ARG A 76 5.84 -4.39 12.05
N LEU A 77 6.89 -4.55 11.26
CA LEU A 77 7.15 -5.81 10.57
C LEU A 77 7.78 -6.82 11.53
N GLU A 78 7.15 -7.98 11.73
CA GLU A 78 7.76 -9.08 12.46
C GLU A 78 8.93 -9.67 11.65
N GLU A 79 9.89 -10.29 12.33
CA GLU A 79 10.85 -11.16 11.64
C GLU A 79 10.12 -12.41 11.12
N PRO A 80 10.55 -12.99 9.98
CA PRO A 80 9.96 -14.24 9.50
C PRO A 80 10.07 -15.31 10.59
N ARG A 81 8.94 -15.92 10.93
CA ARG A 81 8.95 -17.09 11.83
C ARG A 81 9.59 -18.25 11.07
N TYR A 82 10.33 -19.10 11.76
CA TYR A 82 10.96 -20.27 11.13
C TYR A 82 10.35 -21.54 11.73
N PRO A 83 10.21 -22.61 10.93
CA PRO A 83 10.72 -22.76 9.56
C PRO A 83 9.80 -22.13 8.47
N LEU A 84 10.37 -21.80 7.29
CA LEU A 84 9.65 -21.26 6.12
C LEU A 84 9.32 -22.38 5.13
N ASP A 85 8.59 -23.39 5.60
CA ASP A 85 8.40 -24.66 4.87
C ASP A 85 7.26 -24.60 3.83
N GLU A 86 6.38 -23.61 3.92
CA GLU A 86 5.25 -23.47 3.00
C GLU A 86 5.63 -22.63 1.78
N GLN A 87 5.70 -23.29 0.62
CA GLN A 87 5.95 -22.66 -0.67
C GLN A 87 4.65 -22.41 -1.42
N ILE A 88 4.28 -21.12 -1.56
CA ILE A 88 2.97 -20.72 -2.09
C ILE A 88 3.14 -19.88 -3.34
N GLU A 89 2.43 -20.24 -4.41
CA GLU A 89 2.30 -19.39 -5.60
C GLU A 89 1.29 -18.27 -5.33
N VAL A 90 1.74 -17.04 -5.52
CA VAL A 90 0.92 -15.83 -5.36
C VAL A 90 0.09 -15.64 -6.62
N VAL A 91 -1.17 -15.27 -6.44
CA VAL A 91 -2.12 -15.07 -7.54
C VAL A 91 -2.37 -13.59 -7.81
N GLY A 92 -2.80 -13.28 -9.04
CA GLY A 92 -3.17 -11.91 -9.44
C GLY A 92 -1.99 -10.99 -9.74
N GLU A 93 -0.77 -11.53 -9.80
CA GLU A 93 0.48 -10.84 -10.09
C GLU A 93 0.48 -10.19 -11.47
N THR A 94 -0.27 -10.75 -12.43
CA THR A 94 -0.44 -10.18 -13.77
C THR A 94 -1.10 -8.79 -13.74
N TYR A 95 -2.02 -8.55 -12.79
CA TYR A 95 -2.64 -7.23 -12.59
C TYR A 95 -1.73 -6.23 -11.88
N ARG A 96 -0.58 -6.70 -11.38
CA ARG A 96 0.40 -5.93 -10.59
C ARG A 96 1.70 -5.64 -11.33
N ALA A 97 1.72 -5.79 -12.65
CA ALA A 97 2.90 -5.54 -13.50
C ALA A 97 3.62 -4.20 -13.22
N LYS A 98 2.87 -3.11 -12.95
CA LYS A 98 3.47 -1.80 -12.64
C LYS A 98 4.24 -1.80 -11.33
N ASP A 99 3.69 -2.41 -10.29
CA ASP A 99 4.28 -2.48 -8.95
C ASP A 99 5.45 -3.47 -8.94
N ILE A 100 5.32 -4.60 -9.61
CA ILE A 100 6.43 -5.55 -9.82
C ILE A 100 7.60 -4.88 -10.53
N ARG A 101 7.35 -4.08 -11.58
CA ARG A 101 8.43 -3.31 -12.24
C ARG A 101 9.15 -2.38 -11.26
N ARG A 102 8.43 -1.78 -10.30
CA ARG A 102 9.03 -0.91 -9.29
C ARG A 102 9.86 -1.69 -8.28
N VAL A 103 9.41 -2.87 -7.84
CA VAL A 103 10.19 -3.79 -6.99
C VAL A 103 11.56 -4.09 -7.62
N PHE A 104 11.57 -4.51 -8.89
CA PHE A 104 12.83 -4.80 -9.61
C PHE A 104 13.71 -3.57 -9.80
N LYS A 105 13.11 -2.40 -10.06
CA LYS A 105 13.84 -1.14 -10.18
C LYS A 105 14.51 -0.74 -8.86
N GLU A 106 13.80 -0.87 -7.74
CA GLU A 106 14.31 -0.53 -6.40
C GLU A 106 15.41 -1.51 -5.96
N ALA A 107 15.29 -2.78 -6.34
CA ALA A 107 16.34 -3.78 -6.16
C ALA A 107 17.57 -3.58 -7.07
N GLY A 108 17.57 -2.57 -7.94
CA GLY A 108 18.67 -2.31 -8.89
C GLY A 108 18.81 -3.35 -10.00
N MET A 109 17.79 -4.19 -10.21
CA MET A 109 17.79 -5.30 -11.18
C MET A 109 16.60 -5.13 -12.14
N PRO A 110 16.63 -4.16 -13.08
CA PRO A 110 15.50 -3.91 -13.96
C PRO A 110 15.14 -5.15 -14.80
N ILE A 111 13.84 -5.35 -15.04
CA ILE A 111 13.32 -6.47 -15.82
C ILE A 111 13.84 -6.41 -17.26
N THR A 112 14.33 -7.54 -17.76
CA THR A 112 14.84 -7.69 -19.13
C THR A 112 14.03 -8.72 -19.92
N GLU A 113 14.26 -8.78 -21.24
CA GLU A 113 13.66 -9.80 -22.11
C GLU A 113 14.16 -11.22 -21.83
N ARG A 114 15.34 -11.35 -21.21
CA ARG A 114 15.87 -12.66 -20.79
C ARG A 114 15.21 -13.18 -19.51
N GLY A 115 14.44 -12.34 -18.83
CA GLY A 115 13.93 -12.60 -17.51
C GLY A 115 14.98 -12.35 -16.42
N VAL A 116 14.50 -11.96 -15.25
CA VAL A 116 15.31 -11.69 -14.06
C VAL A 116 14.61 -12.30 -12.86
N THR A 117 15.38 -12.76 -11.89
CA THR A 117 14.86 -13.30 -10.63
C THR A 117 15.44 -12.55 -9.45
N LEU A 118 14.56 -12.09 -8.56
CA LEU A 118 14.90 -11.71 -7.20
C LEU A 118 14.61 -12.91 -6.29
N ASN A 119 15.57 -13.29 -5.45
CA ASN A 119 15.42 -14.38 -4.50
C ASN A 119 15.53 -13.83 -3.08
N MET A 120 14.89 -14.51 -2.11
CA MET A 120 14.97 -14.22 -0.68
C MET A 120 14.64 -12.75 -0.34
N VAL A 121 13.70 -12.15 -1.09
CA VAL A 121 13.26 -10.79 -0.83
C VAL A 121 12.20 -10.84 0.25
N ARG A 122 12.28 -9.98 1.27
CA ARG A 122 11.24 -9.93 2.31
C ARG A 122 9.86 -9.62 1.68
N CYS A 123 8.89 -10.49 1.92
CA CYS A 123 7.48 -10.21 1.68
C CYS A 123 6.73 -9.97 2.99
N ILE A 124 5.62 -9.24 2.89
CA ILE A 124 4.78 -8.84 4.00
C ILE A 124 3.36 -9.30 3.68
N LEU A 125 2.72 -9.97 4.64
CA LEU A 125 1.36 -10.49 4.50
C LEU A 125 0.40 -9.49 5.15
N VAL A 126 -0.53 -8.93 4.35
CA VAL A 126 -1.49 -7.93 4.79
C VAL A 126 -2.90 -8.50 4.67
N PRO A 127 -3.58 -8.86 5.78
CA PRO A 127 -4.97 -9.30 5.73
C PRO A 127 -5.89 -8.13 5.36
N GLU A 128 -6.83 -8.38 4.46
CA GLU A 128 -7.81 -7.40 3.96
C GLU A 128 -9.26 -7.82 4.28
N PRO A 129 -9.70 -7.83 5.55
CA PRO A 129 -11.08 -8.18 5.91
C PRO A 129 -12.17 -7.25 5.32
N TRP A 130 -11.75 -6.12 4.75
CA TRP A 130 -12.60 -5.15 4.05
C TRP A 130 -12.64 -5.36 2.54
N ASN A 131 -11.94 -6.36 2.00
CA ASN A 131 -11.93 -6.62 0.56
C ASN A 131 -13.34 -7.03 0.10
N GLU A 132 -13.88 -6.31 -0.89
CA GLU A 132 -15.25 -6.50 -1.39
C GLU A 132 -15.45 -7.88 -2.03
N HIS A 133 -14.39 -8.48 -2.56
CA HIS A 133 -14.47 -9.75 -3.28
C HIS A 133 -14.28 -10.96 -2.35
N ASP A 134 -13.37 -10.84 -1.37
CA ASP A 134 -13.06 -11.92 -0.43
C ASP A 134 -12.64 -11.36 0.93
N PRO A 135 -13.46 -11.46 1.99
CA PRO A 135 -13.09 -10.99 3.33
C PRO A 135 -11.94 -11.77 3.98
N ASN A 136 -11.50 -12.89 3.39
CA ASN A 136 -10.32 -13.61 3.84
C ASN A 136 -9.05 -13.21 3.08
N ALA A 137 -9.14 -12.32 2.09
CA ALA A 137 -8.03 -11.95 1.21
C ALA A 137 -6.80 -11.52 2.01
N VAL A 138 -5.63 -12.04 1.59
CA VAL A 138 -4.33 -11.66 2.14
C VAL A 138 -3.48 -11.14 1.00
N ALA A 139 -3.23 -9.83 1.00
CA ALA A 139 -2.34 -9.20 0.04
C ALA A 139 -0.88 -9.52 0.39
N VAL A 140 -0.09 -9.77 -0.65
CA VAL A 140 1.35 -9.99 -0.57
C VAL A 140 2.03 -8.72 -1.05
N MET A 141 2.79 -8.11 -0.14
CA MET A 141 3.53 -6.87 -0.36
C MET A 141 5.03 -7.15 -0.36
N VAL A 142 5.78 -6.41 -1.18
CA VAL A 142 7.24 -6.34 -1.14
C VAL A 142 7.65 -4.88 -1.03
N GLY A 143 8.20 -4.50 0.12
CA GLY A 143 8.29 -3.10 0.51
C GLY A 143 6.90 -2.46 0.50
N GLN A 144 6.75 -1.37 -0.24
CA GLN A 144 5.48 -0.65 -0.42
C GLN A 144 4.63 -1.13 -1.61
N TYR A 145 5.08 -2.17 -2.32
CA TYR A 145 4.49 -2.58 -3.59
C TYR A 145 3.67 -3.86 -3.45
N HIS A 146 2.44 -3.82 -3.95
CA HIS A 146 1.54 -4.96 -3.96
C HIS A 146 1.89 -5.89 -5.13
N VAL A 147 2.35 -7.10 -4.84
CA VAL A 147 2.79 -8.08 -5.87
C VAL A 147 1.74 -9.13 -6.20
N GLY A 148 0.73 -9.31 -5.36
CA GLY A 148 -0.44 -10.16 -5.61
C GLY A 148 -1.11 -10.59 -4.31
N TYR A 149 -1.87 -11.67 -4.36
CA TYR A 149 -2.62 -12.22 -3.24
C TYR A 149 -2.22 -13.67 -2.94
N LEU A 150 -2.45 -14.12 -1.71
CA LEU A 150 -2.58 -15.56 -1.47
C LEU A 150 -3.79 -16.10 -2.23
N ALA A 151 -3.70 -17.33 -2.71
CA ALA A 151 -4.86 -18.00 -3.29
C ALA A 151 -6.00 -18.08 -2.25
N ALA A 152 -7.23 -17.80 -2.67
CA ALA A 152 -8.38 -17.65 -1.77
C ALA A 152 -8.56 -18.85 -0.82
N GLU A 153 -8.46 -20.07 -1.35
CA GLU A 153 -8.56 -21.32 -0.58
C GLU A 153 -7.56 -21.39 0.57
N LEU A 154 -6.33 -20.90 0.33
CA LEU A 154 -5.27 -20.90 1.33
C LEU A 154 -5.38 -19.71 2.28
N ALA A 155 -5.84 -18.56 1.78
CA ALA A 155 -6.02 -17.34 2.56
C ALA A 155 -6.92 -17.57 3.79
N VAL A 156 -7.94 -18.42 3.67
CA VAL A 156 -8.83 -18.83 4.77
C VAL A 156 -8.05 -19.38 5.98
N THR A 157 -7.00 -20.19 5.74
CA THR A 157 -6.22 -20.81 6.82
C THR A 157 -5.31 -19.79 7.53
N TYR A 158 -4.79 -18.79 6.81
CA TYR A 158 -3.85 -17.81 7.37
C TYR A 158 -4.54 -16.60 7.99
N THR A 159 -5.70 -16.19 7.47
CA THR A 159 -6.27 -14.87 7.78
C THR A 159 -6.53 -14.65 9.27
N GLY A 160 -6.96 -15.70 10.00
CA GLY A 160 -7.24 -15.59 11.44
C GLY A 160 -6.02 -15.19 12.28
N GLY A 161 -4.90 -15.90 12.09
CA GLY A 161 -3.63 -15.61 12.75
C GLY A 161 -3.05 -14.27 12.33
N LEU A 162 -3.07 -13.98 11.02
CA LEU A 162 -2.57 -12.72 10.48
C LEU A 162 -3.37 -11.51 10.99
N GLN A 163 -4.69 -11.61 11.10
CA GLN A 163 -5.53 -10.55 11.67
C GLN A 163 -5.27 -10.36 13.17
N ARG A 164 -4.92 -11.42 13.92
CA ARG A 164 -4.51 -11.30 15.33
C ARG A 164 -3.24 -10.47 15.46
N ILE A 165 -2.23 -10.75 14.62
CA ILE A 165 -0.97 -10.00 14.59
C ILE A 165 -1.21 -8.55 14.14
N ALA A 166 -2.03 -8.33 13.11
CA ALA A 166 -2.42 -7.00 12.62
C ALA A 166 -3.09 -6.13 13.68
N ARG A 167 -3.95 -6.73 14.52
CA ARG A 167 -4.60 -6.02 15.65
C ARG A 167 -3.61 -5.57 16.72
N LEU A 168 -2.46 -6.24 16.84
CA LEU A 168 -1.36 -5.83 17.71
C LEU A 168 -0.45 -4.78 17.06
N GLY A 169 -0.84 -4.24 15.89
CA GLY A 169 -0.06 -3.24 15.15
C GLY A 169 1.16 -3.81 14.44
N SER A 170 1.21 -5.13 14.23
CA SER A 170 2.33 -5.80 13.56
C SER A 170 1.87 -6.52 12.29
N LEU A 171 2.79 -6.86 11.40
CA LEU A 171 2.51 -7.67 10.21
C LEU A 171 3.50 -8.83 10.11
N ALA A 172 2.98 -9.99 9.75
CA ALA A 172 3.81 -11.15 9.47
C ALA A 172 4.63 -10.95 8.20
N THR A 173 5.83 -11.51 8.19
CA THR A 173 6.72 -11.49 7.04
C THR A 173 7.19 -12.88 6.66
N GLY A 174 7.70 -12.99 5.45
CA GLY A 174 8.32 -14.20 4.90
C GLY A 174 9.32 -13.82 3.81
N GLU A 175 9.68 -14.80 2.99
CA GLU A 175 10.57 -14.59 1.85
C GLU A 175 9.82 -14.77 0.53
N ALA A 176 10.19 -14.00 -0.47
CA ALA A 176 9.65 -14.06 -1.81
C ALA A 176 10.76 -14.33 -2.83
N ARG A 177 10.40 -15.18 -3.79
CA ARG A 177 11.08 -15.36 -5.04
C ARG A 177 10.21 -14.78 -6.14
N ILE A 178 10.71 -13.76 -6.81
CA ILE A 178 10.00 -13.08 -7.89
C ILE A 178 10.78 -13.28 -9.18
N TRP A 179 10.18 -13.96 -10.15
CA TRP A 179 10.67 -13.99 -11.52
C TRP A 179 9.83 -13.05 -12.36
N ALA A 180 10.48 -12.24 -13.20
CA ALA A 180 9.76 -11.44 -14.20
C ALA A 180 10.56 -11.32 -15.48
N LYS A 181 9.84 -11.25 -16.60
CA LYS A 181 10.37 -11.03 -17.95
C LYS A 181 9.54 -9.96 -18.66
N SER A 182 10.20 -9.16 -19.48
CA SER A 182 9.53 -8.31 -20.48
C SER A 182 9.36 -9.09 -21.77
N ASP A 183 8.14 -9.18 -22.29
CA ASP A 183 7.77 -9.89 -23.51
C ASP A 183 6.90 -8.94 -24.35
N ASP A 184 7.46 -8.39 -25.42
CA ASP A 184 6.78 -7.44 -26.31
C ASP A 184 6.09 -6.26 -25.56
N GLY A 185 6.80 -5.66 -24.61
CA GLY A 185 6.29 -4.57 -23.78
C GLY A 185 5.34 -5.00 -22.65
N MET A 186 4.85 -6.24 -22.64
CA MET A 186 4.11 -6.82 -21.52
C MET A 186 5.06 -7.42 -20.49
N ILE A 187 4.74 -7.28 -19.21
CA ILE A 187 5.50 -7.95 -18.14
C ILE A 187 4.78 -9.25 -17.81
N ARG A 188 5.52 -10.35 -17.89
CA ARG A 188 5.13 -11.61 -17.27
C ARG A 188 5.89 -11.76 -15.97
N ALA A 189 5.18 -12.09 -14.91
CA ALA A 189 5.76 -12.32 -13.61
C ALA A 189 5.21 -13.61 -13.01
N ARG A 190 6.02 -14.24 -12.18
CA ARG A 190 5.61 -15.31 -11.26
C ARG A 190 6.19 -14.97 -9.91
N VAL A 191 5.35 -14.97 -8.91
CA VAL A 191 5.72 -14.69 -7.53
C VAL A 191 5.46 -15.94 -6.71
N THR A 192 6.48 -16.39 -5.99
CA THR A 192 6.37 -17.50 -5.04
C THR A 192 6.88 -17.02 -3.70
N ILE A 193 6.14 -17.30 -2.64
CA ILE A 193 6.56 -16.96 -1.28
C ILE A 193 6.87 -18.22 -0.48
N LEU A 194 7.75 -18.07 0.51
CA LEU A 194 8.10 -19.02 1.53
C LEU A 194 7.68 -18.41 2.85
N ILE A 195 6.69 -19.03 3.50
CA ILE A 195 6.12 -18.55 4.75
C ILE A 195 6.05 -19.70 5.77
N PRO A 196 5.92 -19.40 7.07
CA PRO A 196 5.62 -20.41 8.08
C PRO A 196 4.29 -21.09 7.81
N GLU A 197 4.11 -22.30 8.33
CA GLU A 197 2.79 -22.92 8.40
C GLU A 197 1.78 -22.01 9.10
N ALA A 198 0.51 -22.08 8.69
CA ALA A 198 -0.55 -21.23 9.25
C ALA A 198 -0.68 -21.33 10.78
N SER A 199 -0.45 -22.52 11.34
CA SER A 199 -0.47 -22.79 12.79
C SER A 199 0.56 -21.97 13.58
N GLN A 200 1.64 -21.52 12.92
CA GLN A 200 2.65 -20.68 13.54
C GLN A 200 2.17 -19.25 13.78
N PHE A 201 1.01 -18.86 13.26
CA PHE A 201 0.39 -17.54 13.44
C PHE A 201 -0.75 -17.52 14.47
N ASP A 202 -1.07 -18.67 15.08
CA ASP A 202 -2.12 -18.77 16.10
C ASP A 202 -1.79 -18.09 17.42
#